data_AF-A0A4Q9ML26-F1
#
_entry.id   AF-A0A4Q9ML26-F1
#
_cell.length_a   1.000
_cell.length_b   1.000
_cell.length_c   1.000
_cell.angle_alpha   90.00
_cell.angle_beta   90.00
_cell.angle_gamma   90.00
#
_symmetry.space_group_name_H-M   'P 1'
#
loop_
_entity.id
_entity.type
_entity.pdbx_description
1 polymer ?
#
loop_
_entity_poly.entity_id
_entity_poly.type
_entity_poly.pdbx_seq_one_letter_code
_entity_poly.pdbx_strand_id
1 'polypeptide(L)'
;MQREWTDQTRDEWVARRTVSREQVKRKNPRSPRTSSLETERRSVQEAVCNIIANTISWDLQKYPVELYPAPFDGKIYLPLRHMDDEDHSHIAKFKKGENLNLLVYRFYNQRPDLGFEGVNFVSPVAIASTRHEFLGPAPFVAGYQFDAETKTARIEWWDPYIDLKWIGRSTWKVEVYFDEVVGGYVTRPRGDFDQTPDMTQYLGGKS
;
A
#
# COMPACT_ATOMS: atom_id res chain seq x y z
N MET A 1 10.26 4.38 12.34
CA MET A 1 9.34 4.51 13.49
C MET A 1 9.06 3.11 14.00
N GLN A 2 9.30 2.83 15.27
CA GLN A 2 9.04 1.52 15.88
C GLN A 2 7.55 1.45 16.23
N ARG A 3 6.89 0.31 15.93
CA ARG A 3 5.46 0.12 16.23
C ARG A 3 5.24 0.18 17.75
N GLU A 4 4.22 0.91 18.17
CA GLU A 4 3.78 0.92 19.57
C GLU A 4 2.79 -0.23 19.80
N TRP A 5 3.06 -1.02 20.83
CA TRP A 5 2.23 -2.15 21.21
C TRP A 5 1.57 -1.88 22.55
N THR A 6 0.25 -2.10 22.62
CA THR A 6 -0.42 -2.24 23.92
C THR A 6 -0.16 -3.66 24.45
N ASP A 7 -0.27 -3.87 25.75
CA ASP A 7 -0.12 -5.21 26.33
C ASP A 7 -1.09 -6.21 25.68
N GLN A 8 -2.33 -5.80 25.47
CA GLN A 8 -3.35 -6.63 24.82
C GLN A 8 -2.94 -7.00 23.38
N THR A 9 -2.63 -6.01 22.54
CA THR A 9 -2.32 -6.27 21.12
C THR A 9 -1.01 -7.05 20.96
N ARG A 10 -0.04 -6.84 21.86
CA ARG A 10 1.19 -7.63 21.94
C ARG A 10 0.85 -9.10 22.22
N ASP A 11 0.10 -9.37 23.28
CA ASP A 11 -0.15 -10.73 23.75
C ASP A 11 -0.99 -11.52 22.73
N GLU A 12 -1.99 -10.88 22.13
CA GLU A 12 -2.77 -11.46 21.04
C GLU A 12 -1.91 -11.81 19.83
N TRP A 13 -1.01 -10.91 19.43
CA TRP A 13 -0.12 -11.15 18.29
C TRP A 13 0.88 -12.28 18.59
N VAL A 14 1.47 -12.27 19.78
CA VAL A 14 2.38 -13.32 20.26
C VAL A 14 1.68 -14.68 20.28
N ALA A 15 0.42 -14.74 20.71
CA ALA A 15 -0.38 -15.97 20.68
C ALA A 15 -0.57 -16.48 19.24
N ARG A 16 -1.02 -15.62 18.31
CA ARG A 16 -1.20 -15.99 16.88
C ARG A 16 0.10 -16.49 16.25
N ARG A 17 1.22 -15.79 16.47
CA ARG A 17 2.56 -16.22 16.01
C ARG A 17 2.94 -17.57 16.58
N THR A 18 2.73 -17.79 17.88
CA THR A 18 3.12 -19.02 18.56
C THR A 18 2.39 -20.23 17.98
N VAL A 19 1.06 -20.12 17.79
CA VAL A 19 0.24 -21.14 17.13
C VAL A 19 0.78 -21.45 15.73
N SER A 20 1.10 -20.43 14.94
CA SER A 20 1.64 -20.62 13.59
C SER A 20 3.01 -21.32 13.58
N ARG A 21 3.94 -20.88 14.44
CA ARG A 21 5.27 -21.50 14.56
C ARG A 21 5.20 -22.96 15.04
N GLU A 22 4.27 -23.29 15.94
CA GLU A 22 4.05 -24.68 16.35
C GLU A 22 3.57 -25.55 15.18
N GLN A 23 2.65 -25.06 14.34
CA GLN A 23 2.21 -25.77 13.14
C GLN A 23 3.36 -25.99 12.16
N VAL A 24 4.22 -24.98 11.94
CA VAL A 24 5.41 -25.10 11.09
C VAL A 24 6.40 -26.10 11.67
N LYS A 25 6.66 -26.06 12.99
CA LYS A 25 7.57 -26.99 13.67
C LYS A 25 7.06 -28.44 13.60
N ARG A 26 5.74 -28.67 13.72
CA ARG A 26 5.14 -30.00 13.53
C ARG A 26 5.37 -30.52 12.11
N LYS A 27 5.27 -29.65 11.09
CA LYS A 27 5.53 -30.01 9.69
C LYS A 27 7.02 -30.23 9.40
N ASN A 28 7.91 -29.42 9.98
CA ASN A 28 9.36 -29.43 9.72
C ASN A 28 10.19 -29.36 11.02
N PRO A 29 10.26 -30.46 11.80
CA PRO A 29 10.86 -30.46 13.14
C PRO A 29 12.38 -30.27 13.17
N ARG A 30 13.08 -30.47 12.05
CA ARG A 30 14.56 -30.39 11.94
C ARG A 30 15.09 -29.10 11.29
N SER A 31 14.22 -28.13 11.00
CA SER A 31 14.64 -26.90 10.31
C SER A 31 15.50 -26.00 11.22
N PRO A 32 16.67 -25.50 10.75
CA PRO A 32 17.46 -24.52 11.49
C PRO A 32 16.67 -23.24 11.76
N ARG A 33 16.79 -22.66 12.96
CA ARG A 33 16.05 -21.46 13.38
C ARG A 33 16.22 -20.28 12.42
N THR A 34 17.42 -20.05 11.91
CA THR A 34 17.72 -18.97 10.94
C THR A 34 16.96 -19.16 9.63
N SER A 35 16.93 -20.38 9.09
CA SER A 35 16.16 -20.70 7.88
C SER A 35 14.65 -20.57 8.10
N SER A 36 14.17 -20.89 9.31
CA SER A 36 12.76 -20.72 9.69
C SER A 36 12.37 -19.24 9.76
N LEU A 37 13.24 -18.38 10.31
CA LEU A 37 13.00 -16.95 10.41
C LEU A 37 13.03 -16.27 9.03
N GLU A 38 13.97 -16.63 8.16
CA GLU A 38 14.00 -16.06 6.80
C GLU A 38 12.79 -16.52 5.97
N THR A 39 12.35 -17.77 6.17
CA THR A 39 11.11 -18.26 5.56
C THR A 39 9.89 -17.51 6.10
N GLU A 40 9.81 -17.28 7.41
CA GLU A 40 8.76 -16.47 8.05
C GLU A 40 8.74 -15.06 7.47
N ARG A 41 9.90 -14.41 7.36
CA ARG A 41 10.05 -13.06 6.77
C ARG A 41 9.45 -13.00 5.37
N ARG A 42 9.85 -13.92 4.50
CA ARG A 42 9.36 -13.98 3.12
C ARG A 42 7.85 -14.27 3.08
N SER A 43 7.37 -15.20 3.91
CA SER A 43 5.93 -15.52 3.96
C SER A 43 5.09 -14.34 4.43
N VAL A 44 5.52 -13.59 5.46
CA VAL A 44 4.84 -12.35 5.86
C VAL A 44 4.83 -11.36 4.70
N GLN A 45 5.98 -11.13 4.07
CA GLN A 45 6.09 -10.19 2.96
C GLN A 45 5.18 -10.56 1.78
N GLU A 46 5.17 -11.81 1.34
CA GLU A 46 4.32 -12.33 0.27
C GLU A 46 2.83 -12.23 0.62
N ALA A 47 2.45 -12.63 1.85
CA ALA A 47 1.06 -12.56 2.30
C ALA A 47 0.54 -11.12 2.31
N VAL A 48 1.34 -10.17 2.79
CA VAL A 48 0.98 -8.74 2.79
C VAL A 48 0.87 -8.20 1.37
N CYS A 49 1.83 -8.52 0.49
CA CYS A 49 1.75 -8.15 -0.93
C CYS A 49 0.45 -8.67 -1.57
N ASN A 50 0.07 -9.92 -1.28
CA ASN A 50 -1.15 -10.52 -1.80
C ASN A 50 -2.42 -9.86 -1.25
N ILE A 51 -2.45 -9.52 0.04
CA ILE A 51 -3.58 -8.79 0.65
C ILE A 51 -3.71 -7.41 0.01
N ILE A 52 -2.59 -6.70 -0.18
CA ILE A 52 -2.64 -5.40 -0.85
C ILE A 52 -3.19 -5.57 -2.26
N ALA A 53 -2.57 -6.42 -3.08
CA ALA A 53 -2.94 -6.58 -4.48
C ALA A 53 -4.39 -7.05 -4.69
N ASN A 54 -4.89 -7.94 -3.83
CA ASN A 54 -6.18 -8.62 -4.06
C ASN A 54 -7.33 -8.11 -3.17
N THR A 55 -7.06 -7.33 -2.13
CA THR A 55 -8.08 -6.95 -1.13
C THR A 55 -8.10 -5.46 -0.84
N ILE A 56 -6.94 -4.81 -0.69
CA ILE A 56 -6.87 -3.38 -0.32
C ILE A 56 -6.89 -2.50 -1.57
N SER A 57 -6.11 -2.89 -2.59
CA SER A 57 -5.99 -2.13 -3.82
C SER A 57 -7.34 -2.00 -4.51
N TRP A 58 -7.72 -0.79 -4.87
CA TRP A 58 -8.97 -0.53 -5.58
C TRP A 58 -8.71 0.09 -6.95
N ASP A 59 -9.59 -0.28 -7.89
CA ASP A 59 -9.55 0.12 -9.29
C ASP A 59 -9.93 1.60 -9.44
N LEU A 60 -9.01 2.42 -9.95
CA LEU A 60 -9.20 3.88 -10.05
C LEU A 60 -10.37 4.27 -10.97
N GLN A 61 -10.77 3.37 -11.89
CA GLN A 61 -11.91 3.60 -12.79
C GLN A 61 -13.25 3.54 -12.03
N LYS A 62 -13.27 2.95 -10.84
CA LYS A 62 -14.48 2.72 -10.04
C LYS A 62 -14.52 3.67 -8.86
N TYR A 63 -15.74 4.01 -8.45
CA TYR A 63 -15.94 4.80 -7.25
C TYR A 63 -15.40 4.02 -6.03
N PRO A 64 -14.58 4.64 -5.17
CA PRO A 64 -13.98 3.95 -4.03
C PRO A 64 -15.04 3.61 -2.98
N VAL A 65 -15.09 2.34 -2.58
CA VAL A 65 -15.99 1.85 -1.53
C VAL A 65 -15.38 2.10 -0.15
N GLU A 66 -14.08 1.84 -0.01
CA GLU A 66 -13.35 2.01 1.24
C GLU A 66 -12.94 3.47 1.45
N LEU A 67 -13.10 3.94 2.69
CA LEU A 67 -12.68 5.27 3.09
C LEU A 67 -11.23 5.26 3.55
N TYR A 68 -10.47 6.28 3.17
CA TYR A 68 -9.12 6.50 3.68
C TYR A 68 -9.03 7.88 4.33
N PRO A 69 -9.37 8.02 5.62
CA PRO A 69 -9.33 9.32 6.30
C PRO A 69 -7.89 9.81 6.44
N ALA A 70 -7.59 11.03 6.00
CA ALA A 70 -6.26 11.59 6.08
C ALA A 70 -5.79 11.74 7.55
N PRO A 71 -4.57 11.32 7.91
CA PRO A 71 -4.11 11.33 9.30
C PRO A 71 -3.80 12.75 9.83
N PHE A 72 -3.50 13.70 8.95
CA PHE A 72 -3.17 15.08 9.28
C PHE A 72 -3.61 16.05 8.18
N ASP A 73 -3.40 17.36 8.38
CA ASP A 73 -3.56 18.38 7.34
C ASP A 73 -2.31 18.43 6.45
N GLY A 74 -2.47 18.40 5.13
CA GLY A 74 -1.32 18.31 4.24
C GLY A 74 -1.63 18.50 2.76
N LYS A 75 -0.72 18.00 1.93
CA LYS A 75 -0.81 18.04 0.47
C LYS A 75 -0.57 16.65 -0.11
N ILE A 76 -1.30 16.29 -1.16
CA ILE A 76 -1.10 15.06 -1.91
C ILE A 76 -0.60 15.38 -3.31
N TYR A 77 0.43 14.65 -3.74
CA TYR A 77 0.91 14.68 -5.11
C TYR A 77 0.10 13.72 -5.96
N LEU A 78 -0.50 14.26 -7.02
CA LEU A 78 -1.33 13.56 -8.00
C LEU A 78 -0.58 13.54 -9.34
N PRO A 79 0.21 12.48 -9.64
CA PRO A 79 0.89 12.31 -10.92
C PRO A 79 -0.05 12.55 -12.09
N LEU A 80 0.41 13.25 -13.14
CA LEU A 80 -0.38 13.43 -14.36
C LEU A 80 -0.12 12.31 -15.37
N ARG A 81 1.06 11.69 -15.31
CA ARG A 81 1.48 10.55 -16.15
C ARG A 81 2.05 9.43 -15.29
N HIS A 82 2.11 8.25 -15.90
CA HIS A 82 2.75 7.06 -15.34
C HIS A 82 4.18 7.39 -14.89
N MET A 83 4.46 7.15 -13.60
CA MET A 83 5.74 7.42 -12.95
C MET A 83 6.22 8.89 -12.96
N ASP A 84 5.31 9.86 -13.07
CA ASP A 84 5.66 11.26 -12.82
C ASP A 84 6.12 11.47 -11.36
N ASP A 85 7.06 12.39 -11.17
CA ASP A 85 7.48 12.87 -9.86
C ASP A 85 6.68 14.09 -9.40
N GLU A 86 7.08 14.67 -8.27
CA GLU A 86 6.41 15.82 -7.66
C GLU A 86 6.36 17.05 -8.56
N ASP A 87 7.42 17.29 -9.33
CA ASP A 87 7.55 18.44 -10.22
C ASP A 87 6.54 18.38 -11.39
N HIS A 88 6.08 17.17 -11.74
CA HIS A 88 5.11 16.91 -12.81
C HIS A 88 3.75 16.46 -12.27
N SER A 89 3.53 16.57 -10.96
CA SER A 89 2.28 16.22 -10.31
C SER A 89 1.40 17.44 -10.05
N HIS A 90 0.09 17.26 -10.15
CA HIS A 90 -0.84 18.23 -9.56
C HIS A 90 -0.79 18.11 -8.04
N ILE A 91 -0.81 19.25 -7.34
CA ILE A 91 -0.76 19.28 -5.88
C ILE A 91 -2.14 19.66 -5.34
N ALA A 92 -2.82 18.72 -4.71
CA ALA A 92 -4.06 18.97 -3.99
C ALA A 92 -3.81 19.09 -2.48
N LYS A 93 -4.57 19.95 -1.80
CA LYS A 93 -4.55 20.05 -0.33
C LYS A 93 -5.62 19.13 0.25
N PHE A 94 -5.36 18.55 1.42
CA PHE A 94 -6.33 17.79 2.19
C PHE A 94 -6.35 18.22 3.66
N LYS A 95 -7.48 17.95 4.31
CA LYS A 95 -7.65 18.14 5.76
C LYS A 95 -7.64 16.81 6.49
N LYS A 96 -7.21 16.82 7.76
CA LYS A 96 -7.30 15.66 8.64
C LYS A 96 -8.73 15.12 8.65
N GLY A 97 -8.87 13.82 8.46
CA GLY A 97 -10.15 13.10 8.38
C GLY A 97 -10.83 13.16 7.02
N GLU A 98 -10.33 13.96 6.06
CA GLU A 98 -10.86 13.97 4.69
C GLU A 98 -10.55 12.64 3.99
N ASN A 99 -11.49 12.13 3.19
CA ASN A 99 -11.32 10.85 2.49
C ASN A 99 -10.41 11.02 1.27
N LEU A 100 -9.17 10.55 1.36
CA LEU A 100 -8.19 10.60 0.28
C LEU A 100 -8.61 9.77 -0.93
N ASN A 101 -9.22 8.59 -0.74
CA ASN A 101 -9.69 7.78 -1.86
C ASN A 101 -10.68 8.55 -2.74
N LEU A 102 -11.62 9.25 -2.09
CA LEU A 102 -12.61 10.07 -2.81
C LEU A 102 -11.97 11.28 -3.49
N LEU A 103 -11.00 11.93 -2.85
CA LEU A 103 -10.23 13.03 -3.44
C LEU A 103 -9.49 12.58 -4.70
N VAL A 104 -8.76 11.47 -4.62
CA VAL A 104 -8.01 10.87 -5.73
C VAL A 104 -8.94 10.47 -6.87
N TYR A 105 -10.01 9.73 -6.57
CA TYR A 105 -11.01 9.33 -7.57
C TYR A 105 -11.59 10.54 -8.31
N ARG A 106 -12.01 11.58 -7.58
CA ARG A 106 -12.59 12.79 -8.18
C ARG A 106 -11.62 13.52 -9.10
N PHE A 107 -10.33 13.55 -8.76
CA PHE A 107 -9.32 14.18 -9.60
C PHE A 107 -9.09 13.39 -10.89
N TYR A 108 -8.97 12.06 -10.79
CA TYR A 108 -8.62 11.22 -11.93
C TYR A 108 -9.79 10.81 -12.83
N ASN A 109 -11.02 10.91 -12.34
CA ASN A 109 -12.24 10.71 -13.12
C ASN A 109 -12.64 11.95 -13.96
N GLN A 110 -11.83 13.01 -13.93
CA GLN A 110 -12.02 14.19 -14.77
C GLN A 110 -11.23 14.07 -16.07
N ARG A 111 -11.58 14.91 -17.05
CA ARG A 111 -10.81 15.07 -18.28
C ARG A 111 -9.45 15.72 -17.98
N PRO A 112 -8.39 15.36 -18.72
CA PRO A 112 -7.15 16.11 -18.68
C PRO A 112 -7.37 17.53 -19.23
N ASP A 113 -6.42 18.41 -18.96
CA ASP A 113 -6.48 19.78 -19.43
C ASP A 113 -6.35 19.84 -20.97
N LEU A 114 -6.92 20.88 -21.59
CA LEU A 114 -6.84 21.07 -23.05
C LEU A 114 -5.37 21.13 -23.50
N GLY A 115 -5.01 20.28 -24.47
CA GLY A 115 -3.64 20.20 -24.98
C GLY A 115 -2.69 19.38 -24.10
N PHE A 116 -3.19 18.64 -23.10
CA PHE A 116 -2.36 17.73 -22.32
C PHE A 116 -1.71 16.65 -23.21
N GLU A 117 -0.38 16.57 -23.16
CA GLU A 117 0.40 15.55 -23.86
C GLU A 117 0.75 14.41 -22.90
N GLY A 118 0.52 13.16 -23.30
CA GLY A 118 0.87 11.98 -22.52
C GLY A 118 0.48 10.69 -23.25
N VAL A 119 1.07 9.57 -22.84
CA VAL A 119 0.69 8.25 -23.38
C VAL A 119 -0.64 7.85 -22.76
N ASN A 120 -1.69 7.77 -23.57
CA ASN A 120 -2.94 7.15 -23.16
C ASN A 120 -2.79 5.62 -23.27
N PHE A 121 -2.86 4.93 -22.14
CA PHE A 121 -2.68 3.48 -22.05
C PHE A 121 -3.95 2.67 -22.31
N VAL A 122 -5.11 3.31 -22.40
CA VAL A 122 -6.42 2.64 -22.54
C VAL A 122 -6.97 2.79 -23.96
N SER A 123 -7.02 4.02 -24.48
CA SER A 123 -7.54 4.28 -25.82
C SER A 123 -6.88 5.49 -26.48
N PRO A 124 -6.09 5.29 -27.55
CA PRO A 124 -5.46 6.39 -28.27
C PRO A 124 -6.44 7.26 -29.07
N VAL A 125 -7.71 6.84 -29.21
CA VAL A 125 -8.75 7.51 -30.03
C VAL A 125 -9.99 7.87 -29.19
N ALA A 126 -9.86 7.92 -27.86
CA ALA A 126 -11.02 8.18 -27.00
C ALA A 126 -11.68 9.52 -27.32
N ILE A 127 -13.00 9.50 -27.52
CA ILE A 127 -13.83 10.70 -27.73
C ILE A 127 -13.76 11.64 -26.51
N ALA A 128 -13.48 11.09 -25.33
CA ALA A 128 -13.23 11.85 -24.11
C ALA A 128 -12.35 11.04 -23.15
N SER A 129 -11.04 11.25 -23.19
CA SER A 129 -10.11 10.67 -22.21
C SER A 129 -10.33 11.25 -20.81
N THR A 130 -10.02 10.43 -19.82
CA THR A 130 -9.93 10.80 -18.40
C THR A 130 -8.49 10.72 -17.91
N ARG A 131 -8.16 11.43 -16.83
CA ARG A 131 -6.77 11.53 -16.34
C ARG A 131 -6.18 10.18 -15.92
N HIS A 132 -6.99 9.23 -15.43
CA HIS A 132 -6.48 7.92 -15.02
C HIS A 132 -5.88 7.12 -16.20
N GLU A 133 -6.34 7.35 -17.43
CA GLU A 133 -5.86 6.63 -18.62
C GLU A 133 -4.38 6.89 -18.94
N PHE A 134 -3.78 7.92 -18.33
CA PHE A 134 -2.37 8.29 -18.51
C PHE A 134 -1.46 7.73 -17.41
N LEU A 135 -2.01 7.02 -16.44
CA LEU A 135 -1.27 6.49 -15.29
C LEU A 135 -0.82 5.04 -15.45
N GLY A 136 -1.25 4.36 -16.51
CA GLY A 136 -0.99 2.95 -16.76
C GLY A 136 -2.19 2.25 -17.39
N PRO A 137 -2.02 1.03 -17.89
CA PRO A 137 -3.10 0.24 -18.50
C PRO A 137 -4.21 -0.16 -17.50
N ALA A 138 -3.87 -0.37 -16.23
CA ALA A 138 -4.84 -0.72 -15.18
C ALA A 138 -4.42 -0.13 -13.83
N PRO A 139 -4.55 1.18 -13.60
CA PRO A 139 -4.07 1.81 -12.37
C PRO A 139 -5.00 1.50 -11.19
N PHE A 140 -4.44 0.85 -10.16
CA PHE A 140 -5.07 0.65 -8.86
C PHE A 140 -4.36 1.50 -7.81
N VAL A 141 -5.12 2.02 -6.87
CA VAL A 141 -4.60 2.69 -5.67
C VAL A 141 -4.41 1.64 -4.59
N ALA A 142 -3.15 1.36 -4.24
CA ALA A 142 -2.77 0.38 -3.22
C ALA A 142 -2.70 0.99 -1.80
N GLY A 143 -2.57 2.30 -1.71
CA GLY A 143 -2.47 3.03 -0.46
C GLY A 143 -1.81 4.40 -0.64
N TYR A 144 -1.37 4.97 0.47
CA TYR A 144 -0.71 6.25 0.51
C TYR A 144 0.55 6.16 1.37
N GLN A 145 1.61 6.80 0.90
CA GLN A 145 2.81 7.02 1.69
C GLN A 145 2.78 8.45 2.23
N PHE A 146 2.83 8.60 3.55
CA PHE A 146 2.85 9.90 4.21
C PHE A 146 4.25 10.28 4.69
N ASP A 147 4.56 11.55 4.54
CA ASP A 147 5.67 12.21 5.21
C ASP A 147 5.09 13.25 6.19
N ALA A 148 5.20 12.93 7.48
CA ALA A 148 4.65 13.76 8.55
C ALA A 148 5.47 15.04 8.81
N GLU A 149 6.74 15.08 8.39
CA GLU A 149 7.62 16.25 8.54
C GLU A 149 7.28 17.28 7.47
N THR A 150 7.22 16.86 6.21
CA THR A 150 6.87 17.75 5.09
C THR A 150 5.37 17.95 4.92
N LYS A 151 4.54 17.20 5.66
CA LYS A 151 3.06 17.17 5.54
C LYS A 151 2.61 16.83 4.13
N THR A 152 3.27 15.87 3.51
CA THR A 152 2.96 15.42 2.15
C THR A 152 2.48 13.97 2.12
N ALA A 153 1.74 13.64 1.07
CA ALA A 153 1.31 12.29 0.76
C ALA A 153 1.58 11.98 -0.72
N ARG A 154 1.94 10.73 -1.00
CA ARG A 154 2.07 10.17 -2.35
C ARG A 154 1.20 8.93 -2.48
N ILE A 155 0.69 8.68 -3.67
CA ILE A 155 -0.13 7.50 -3.95
C ILE A 155 0.81 6.31 -4.21
N GLU A 156 0.55 5.20 -3.54
CA GLU A 156 1.15 3.91 -3.89
C GLU A 156 0.28 3.26 -4.98
N TRP A 157 0.83 3.15 -6.19
CA TRP A 157 0.14 2.60 -7.34
C TRP A 157 0.43 1.12 -7.52
N TRP A 158 -0.57 0.36 -7.94
CA TRP A 158 -0.46 -1.02 -8.37
C TRP A 158 -1.08 -1.16 -9.76
N ASP A 159 -0.34 -1.70 -10.72
CA ASP A 159 -0.86 -2.04 -12.04
C ASP A 159 -0.76 -3.56 -12.24
N PRO A 160 -1.88 -4.30 -12.15
CA PRO A 160 -1.88 -5.75 -12.31
C PRO A 160 -1.67 -6.19 -13.76
N TYR A 161 -1.86 -5.31 -14.76
CA TYR A 161 -1.68 -5.68 -16.16
C TYR A 161 -0.19 -5.80 -16.52
N ILE A 162 0.67 -4.94 -15.95
CA ILE A 162 2.13 -4.98 -16.13
C ILE A 162 2.90 -5.47 -14.89
N ASP A 163 2.20 -5.96 -13.86
CA ASP A 163 2.77 -6.35 -12.55
C ASP A 163 3.73 -5.29 -11.97
N LEU A 164 3.32 -4.02 -12.00
CA LEU A 164 4.17 -2.91 -11.56
C LEU A 164 3.60 -2.22 -10.31
N LYS A 165 4.46 -2.04 -9.31
CA LYS A 165 4.19 -1.28 -8.10
C LYS A 165 5.03 -0.02 -8.12
N TRP A 166 4.41 1.16 -8.19
CA TRP A 166 5.15 2.42 -8.37
C TRP A 166 4.64 3.55 -7.47
N ILE A 167 5.54 4.47 -7.13
CA ILE A 167 5.31 5.66 -6.32
C ILE A 167 6.27 6.76 -6.79
N GLY A 168 5.73 7.84 -7.34
CA GLY A 168 6.55 8.81 -8.06
C GLY A 168 7.38 8.13 -9.16
N ARG A 169 8.69 8.41 -9.21
CA ARG A 169 9.66 7.77 -10.13
C ARG A 169 10.25 6.44 -9.65
N SER A 170 9.81 5.93 -8.50
CA SER A 170 10.36 4.73 -7.88
C SER A 170 9.33 3.61 -7.81
N THR A 171 9.80 2.42 -7.45
CA THR A 171 8.92 1.32 -7.04
C THR A 171 8.77 1.31 -5.53
N TRP A 172 7.58 0.97 -5.04
CA TRP A 172 7.39 0.67 -3.62
C TRP A 172 7.37 -0.84 -3.40
N LYS A 173 7.71 -1.25 -2.17
CA LYS A 173 7.70 -2.64 -1.75
C LYS A 173 7.23 -2.73 -0.31
N VAL A 174 6.63 -3.87 0.04
CA VAL A 174 6.36 -4.18 1.44
C VAL A 174 7.69 -4.42 2.14
N GLU A 175 7.99 -3.56 3.11
CA GLU A 175 9.14 -3.75 4.01
C GLU A 175 8.67 -4.46 5.27
N VAL A 176 9.40 -5.50 5.65
CA VAL A 176 9.18 -6.24 6.89
C VAL A 176 10.42 -6.09 7.77
N TYR A 177 10.21 -5.98 9.08
CA TYR A 177 11.28 -5.94 10.05
C TYR A 177 10.97 -6.91 11.19
N PHE A 178 12.01 -7.38 11.87
CA PHE A 178 11.84 -8.19 13.07
C PHE A 178 11.58 -7.25 14.25
N ASP A 179 10.44 -7.41 14.90
CA ASP A 179 10.09 -6.64 16.09
C ASP A 179 10.39 -7.50 17.32
N GLU A 180 11.36 -7.06 18.12
CA GLU A 180 11.82 -7.78 19.32
C GLU A 180 10.74 -7.85 20.41
N VAL A 181 9.81 -6.89 20.48
CA VAL A 181 8.76 -6.85 21.50
C VAL A 181 7.83 -8.05 21.34
N VAL A 182 7.50 -8.37 20.10
CA VAL A 182 6.64 -9.52 19.75
C VAL A 182 7.45 -10.72 19.25
N GLY A 183 8.77 -10.58 19.07
CA GLY A 183 9.74 -11.59 18.61
C GLY A 183 9.43 -12.20 17.23
N GLY A 184 8.94 -11.42 16.28
CA GLY A 184 8.62 -11.92 14.95
C GLY A 184 8.56 -10.84 13.89
N TYR A 185 8.34 -11.25 12.64
CA TYR A 185 8.32 -10.30 11.52
C TYR A 185 6.97 -9.58 11.41
N VAL A 186 7.05 -8.27 11.30
CA VAL A 186 5.91 -7.36 11.12
C VAL A 186 6.18 -6.40 9.98
N THR A 187 5.12 -5.81 9.44
CA THR A 187 5.25 -4.82 8.36
C THR A 187 5.69 -3.47 8.91
N ARG A 188 6.55 -2.77 8.15
CA ARG A 188 6.79 -1.35 8.42
C ARG A 188 5.53 -0.56 8.12
N PRO A 189 5.07 0.31 9.04
CA PRO A 189 3.98 1.22 8.77
C PRO A 189 4.29 2.08 7.55
N ARG A 190 3.32 2.24 6.65
CA ARG A 190 3.45 3.04 5.42
C ARG A 190 2.83 4.43 5.58
N GLY A 191 2.83 4.96 6.80
CA GLY A 191 2.26 6.27 7.12
C GLY A 191 0.81 6.25 7.61
N ASP A 192 0.21 5.06 7.71
CA ASP A 192 -1.02 4.81 8.47
C ASP A 192 -0.72 3.81 9.57
N PHE A 193 -1.02 4.24 10.79
CA PHE A 193 -0.66 3.56 12.03
C PHE A 193 -1.63 2.42 12.34
N ASP A 194 -2.83 2.41 11.77
CA ASP A 194 -3.93 1.58 12.27
C ASP A 194 -4.48 0.55 11.26
N GLN A 195 -4.02 0.57 10.00
CA GLN A 195 -4.56 -0.31 8.93
C GLN A 195 -3.58 -1.33 8.37
N THR A 196 -2.53 -1.68 9.11
CA THR A 196 -1.59 -2.70 8.62
C THR A 196 -2.19 -4.11 8.76
N PRO A 197 -2.25 -4.93 7.68
CA PRO A 197 -2.93 -6.24 7.72
C PRO A 197 -2.41 -7.21 8.78
N ASP A 198 -1.15 -7.08 9.18
CA ASP A 198 -0.53 -7.90 10.22
C ASP A 198 -0.89 -7.48 11.66
N MET A 199 -1.68 -6.41 11.83
CA MET A 199 -2.25 -6.02 13.12
C MET A 199 -3.44 -6.91 13.51
N THR A 200 -4.27 -7.28 12.53
CA THR A 200 -5.49 -8.07 12.77
C THR A 200 -5.24 -9.58 12.69
N GLN A 201 -4.20 -10.01 11.97
CA GLN A 201 -3.86 -11.43 11.82
C GLN A 201 -2.35 -11.66 11.71
N TYR A 202 -1.89 -12.84 12.10
CA TYR A 202 -0.48 -13.21 11.88
C TYR A 202 -0.29 -13.80 10.48
N LEU A 203 0.63 -13.22 9.72
CA LEU A 203 0.82 -13.53 8.29
C LEU A 203 2.02 -14.44 8.01
N GLY A 204 2.75 -14.85 9.06
CA GLY A 204 4.00 -15.62 8.93
C GLY A 204 3.83 -17.14 8.83
N GLY A 205 2.70 -17.62 8.30
CA GLY A 205 2.45 -19.04 8.06
C GLY A 205 1.68 -19.24 6.77
N LYS A 206 2.03 -20.27 5.99
CA LYS A 206 1.22 -20.66 4.82
C LYS A 206 -0.16 -21.11 5.30
N SER A 207 -1.20 -20.36 4.92
CA SER A 207 -2.58 -20.87 4.85
C SER A 207 -2.63 -22.06 3.91
#